data_AF-A0A3M2APC6-F1
#
_entry.id   AF-A0A3M2APC6-F1
#
_cell.length_a   1.000
_cell.length_b   1.000
_cell.length_c   1.000
_cell.angle_alpha   90.00
_cell.angle_beta   90.00
_cell.angle_gamma   90.00
#
_symmetry.space_group_name_H-M   'P 1'
#
loop_
_entity.id
_entity.type
_entity.pdbx_description
1 polymer ?
#
loop_
_entity_poly.entity_id
_entity_poly.type
_entity_poly.pdbx_seq_one_letter_code
_entity_poly.pdbx_strand_id
1 'polypeptide(L)'
;MDYGHSRRYACRLARRLAGDFFPGPVLMPHGVLHAMEPILAVALGPAREGGEAFAAAFERTLRGRPNGPLLLAFWASAAAGEIPHQALRDLVRLMPEPLPDPPASRGELLGFLLPRVAAVTTCLLALARSGDAAARAPAERLGLGIAVTGLVAGLPRHLAAGRLPLPLADLERAGLERAE
;
A
#
# COMPACT_ATOMS: atom_id res chain seq x y z
N MET A 1 6.91 23.17 -13.42
CA MET A 1 6.88 21.73 -13.07
C MET A 1 5.77 21.10 -13.91
N ASP A 2 6.06 20.11 -14.76
CA ASP A 2 5.04 19.51 -15.66
C ASP A 2 4.21 18.46 -14.90
N TYR A 3 2.97 18.83 -14.57
CA TYR A 3 2.01 17.95 -13.89
C TYR A 3 1.63 16.72 -14.73
N GLY A 4 1.53 16.87 -16.05
CA GLY A 4 1.21 15.77 -16.96
C GLY A 4 2.30 14.70 -16.96
N HIS A 5 3.57 15.11 -16.93
CA HIS A 5 4.69 14.18 -16.77
C HIS A 5 4.64 13.45 -15.42
N SER A 6 4.46 14.19 -14.32
CA SER A 6 4.38 13.63 -12.97
C SER A 6 3.27 12.58 -12.81
N ARG A 7 2.08 12.86 -13.35
CA ARG A 7 0.95 11.91 -13.34
C ARG A 7 1.27 10.64 -14.13
N ARG A 8 1.84 10.76 -15.33
CA ARG A 8 2.24 9.59 -16.14
C ARG A 8 3.31 8.75 -15.44
N TYR A 9 4.25 9.41 -14.75
CA TYR A 9 5.26 8.72 -13.96
C TYR A 9 4.63 7.88 -12.84
N ALA A 10 3.76 8.49 -12.03
CA ALA A 10 3.06 7.82 -10.94
C ALA A 10 2.20 6.65 -11.43
N CYS A 11 1.44 6.84 -12.51
CA CYS A 11 0.63 5.80 -13.15
C CYS A 11 1.46 4.56 -13.55
N ARG A 12 2.57 4.77 -14.28
CA ARG A 12 3.45 3.67 -14.69
C ARG A 12 4.05 2.94 -13.49
N LEU A 13 4.46 3.70 -12.47
CA LEU A 13 5.03 3.13 -11.26
C LEU A 13 4.00 2.30 -10.49
N ALA A 14 2.79 2.82 -10.30
CA ALA A 14 1.70 2.11 -9.62
C ALA A 14 1.34 0.79 -10.32
N ARG A 15 1.18 0.82 -11.66
CA ARG A 15 0.88 -0.38 -12.45
C ARG A 15 1.98 -1.43 -12.34
N ARG A 16 3.24 -1.00 -12.43
CA ARG A 16 4.39 -1.91 -12.31
C ARG A 16 4.47 -2.56 -10.91
N LEU A 17 4.22 -1.78 -9.85
CA LEU A 17 4.34 -2.25 -8.47
C LEU A 17 3.15 -3.13 -8.06
N ALA A 18 1.93 -2.77 -8.45
CA ALA A 18 0.73 -3.52 -8.12
C ALA A 18 0.56 -4.77 -9.01
N GLY A 19 1.10 -4.77 -10.23
CA GLY A 19 0.97 -5.88 -11.18
C GLY A 19 -0.49 -6.20 -11.46
N ASP A 20 -0.85 -7.48 -11.36
CA ASP A 20 -2.22 -7.96 -11.60
C ASP A 20 -3.23 -7.47 -10.56
N PHE A 21 -2.77 -6.97 -9.42
CA PHE A 21 -3.62 -6.37 -8.39
C PHE A 21 -3.95 -4.89 -8.67
N PHE A 22 -3.44 -4.32 -9.77
CA PHE A 22 -3.77 -2.95 -10.14
C PHE A 22 -5.26 -2.85 -10.54
N PRO A 23 -6.07 -2.02 -9.87
CA PRO A 23 -7.47 -1.84 -10.25
C PRO A 23 -7.52 -1.14 -11.61
N GLY A 24 -7.90 -1.88 -12.66
CA GLY A 24 -8.07 -1.33 -13.99
C GLY A 24 -9.29 -0.39 -14.10
N PRO A 25 -9.42 0.35 -15.21
CA PRO A 25 -10.56 1.25 -15.44
C PRO A 25 -11.91 0.51 -15.55
N VAL A 26 -11.89 -0.82 -15.70
CA VAL A 26 -13.08 -1.67 -15.64
C VAL A 26 -13.74 -1.62 -14.26
N LEU A 27 -12.95 -1.50 -13.19
CA LEU A 27 -13.44 -1.56 -11.81
C LEU A 27 -13.59 -0.17 -11.17
N MET A 28 -12.95 0.86 -11.72
CA MET A 28 -12.96 2.20 -11.14
C MET A 28 -13.05 3.31 -12.20
N PRO A 29 -13.82 4.39 -11.95
CA PRO A 29 -13.83 5.57 -12.81
C PRO A 29 -12.43 6.16 -12.97
N HIS A 30 -12.09 6.62 -14.18
CA HIS A 30 -10.78 7.19 -14.50
C HIS A 30 -10.33 8.29 -13.53
N GLY A 31 -11.24 9.15 -13.08
CA GLY A 31 -10.93 10.22 -12.12
C GLY A 31 -10.40 9.67 -10.79
N VAL A 32 -11.10 8.69 -10.21
CA VAL A 32 -10.70 8.03 -8.96
C VAL A 32 -9.42 7.24 -9.15
N LEU A 33 -9.30 6.52 -10.27
CA LEU A 33 -8.13 5.74 -10.60
C LEU A 33 -6.87 6.61 -10.66
N HIS A 34 -6.92 7.73 -11.39
CA HIS A 34 -5.80 8.65 -11.51
C HIS A 34 -5.44 9.35 -10.20
N ALA A 35 -6.42 9.61 -9.35
CA ALA A 35 -6.18 10.21 -8.04
C ALA A 35 -5.52 9.21 -7.08
N MET A 36 -5.83 7.92 -7.20
CA MET A 36 -5.26 6.84 -6.38
C MET A 36 -3.85 6.40 -6.82
N GLU A 37 -3.54 6.45 -8.11
CA GLU A 37 -2.25 5.99 -8.68
C GLU A 37 -1.02 6.49 -7.90
N PRO A 38 -0.89 7.79 -7.56
CA PRO A 38 0.25 8.27 -6.78
C PRO A 38 0.31 7.73 -5.35
N ILE A 39 -0.85 7.49 -4.71
CA ILE A 39 -0.92 6.89 -3.36
C ILE A 39 -0.38 5.47 -3.40
N LEU A 40 -0.83 4.66 -4.37
CA LEU A 40 -0.36 3.29 -4.54
C LEU A 40 1.12 3.24 -4.90
N ALA A 41 1.59 4.13 -5.78
CA ALA A 41 2.99 4.20 -6.17
C ALA A 41 3.92 4.54 -4.98
N VAL A 42 3.49 5.42 -4.07
CA VAL A 42 4.22 5.69 -2.82
C VAL A 42 4.17 4.48 -1.89
N ALA A 43 2.97 3.99 -1.58
CA ALA A 43 2.75 2.93 -0.59
C ALA A 43 3.45 1.61 -0.96
N LEU A 44 3.41 1.22 -2.23
CA LEU A 44 3.99 -0.05 -2.71
C LEU A 44 5.46 0.07 -3.11
N GLY A 45 6.01 1.29 -3.18
CA GLY A 45 7.37 1.55 -3.67
C GLY A 45 8.21 2.28 -2.62
N PRO A 46 8.52 3.58 -2.80
CA PRO A 46 9.47 4.28 -1.92
C PRO A 46 9.11 4.32 -0.43
N ALA A 47 7.84 4.17 -0.05
CA ALA A 47 7.48 4.05 1.37
C ALA A 47 8.02 2.75 2.01
N ARG A 48 8.33 1.73 1.22
CA ARG A 48 8.91 0.45 1.69
C ARG A 48 10.43 0.47 1.70
N GLU A 49 11.05 1.13 0.72
CA GLU A 49 12.48 0.98 0.41
C GLU A 49 13.28 2.29 0.53
N GLY A 50 12.62 3.45 0.59
CA GLY A 50 13.25 4.76 0.44
C GLY A 50 13.99 5.29 1.67
N GLY A 51 13.84 4.63 2.82
CA GLY A 51 14.52 4.98 4.08
C GLY A 51 14.29 6.41 4.55
N GLU A 52 15.22 6.92 5.36
CA GLU A 52 15.12 8.25 5.98
C GLU A 52 15.11 9.40 4.96
N ALA A 53 15.87 9.25 3.86
CA ALA A 53 15.93 10.27 2.81
C ALA A 53 14.55 10.48 2.15
N PHE A 54 13.84 9.38 1.85
CA PHE A 54 12.48 9.47 1.33
C PHE A 54 11.51 10.04 2.38
N ALA A 55 11.62 9.60 3.64
CA ALA A 55 10.78 10.12 4.72
C ALA A 55 10.93 11.64 4.91
N ALA A 56 12.16 12.16 4.86
CA ALA A 56 12.43 13.60 4.91
C ALA A 56 11.83 14.33 3.69
N ALA A 57 11.99 13.80 2.47
CA ALA A 57 11.41 14.37 1.27
C ALA A 57 9.87 14.37 1.30
N PHE A 58 9.28 13.30 1.83
CA PHE A 58 7.84 13.16 2.03
C PHE A 58 7.31 14.20 3.01
N GLU A 59 7.97 14.39 4.15
CA GLU A 59 7.61 15.42 5.12
C GLU A 59 7.69 16.85 4.54
N ARG A 60 8.66 17.16 3.68
CA ARG A 60 8.67 18.44 2.95
C ARG A 60 7.48 18.56 2.00
N THR A 61 7.08 17.45 1.37
CA THR A 61 5.93 17.38 0.48
C THR A 61 4.63 17.73 1.21
N LEU A 62 4.43 17.19 2.42
CA LEU A 62 3.27 17.54 3.26
C LEU A 62 3.22 19.02 3.66
N ARG A 63 4.35 19.74 3.57
CA ARG A 63 4.45 21.20 3.78
C ARG A 63 4.35 22.00 2.47
N GLY A 64 3.88 21.39 1.38
CA GLY A 64 3.72 22.05 0.08
C GLY A 64 5.00 22.21 -0.72
N ARG A 65 6.06 21.45 -0.39
CA ARG A 65 7.35 21.47 -1.11
C ARG A 65 7.67 20.09 -1.72
N PRO A 66 6.85 19.60 -2.68
CA PRO A 66 7.10 18.32 -3.35
C PRO A 66 8.43 18.36 -4.10
N ASN A 67 9.19 17.26 -4.01
CA ASN A 67 10.46 17.11 -4.73
C ASN A 67 10.40 15.90 -5.67
N GLY A 68 10.43 16.15 -6.98
CA GLY A 68 10.38 15.12 -8.00
C GLY A 68 8.96 14.74 -8.44
N PRO A 69 8.84 13.98 -9.56
CA PRO A 69 7.57 13.75 -10.23
C PRO A 69 6.58 12.94 -9.40
N LEU A 70 7.05 11.92 -8.66
CA LEU A 70 6.18 11.11 -7.81
C LEU A 70 5.56 11.93 -6.68
N LEU A 71 6.38 12.66 -5.92
CA LEU A 71 5.92 13.45 -4.77
C LEU A 71 5.04 14.63 -5.20
N LEU A 72 5.26 15.19 -6.39
CA LEU A 72 4.34 16.18 -6.96
C LEU A 72 2.96 15.59 -7.27
N ALA A 73 2.91 14.44 -7.95
CA ALA A 73 1.65 13.78 -8.25
C ALA A 73 0.93 13.33 -6.97
N PHE A 74 1.69 12.81 -6.00
CA PHE A 74 1.19 12.43 -4.69
C PHE A 74 0.59 13.63 -3.94
N TRP A 75 1.30 14.76 -3.90
CA TRP A 75 0.83 15.97 -3.24
C TRP A 75 -0.48 16.48 -3.85
N ALA A 76 -0.58 16.48 -5.18
CA ALA A 76 -1.80 16.89 -5.87
C ALA A 76 -2.99 15.98 -5.53
N SER A 77 -2.79 14.65 -5.53
CA SER A 77 -3.83 13.70 -5.09
C SER A 77 -4.22 13.90 -3.62
N ALA A 78 -3.23 14.03 -2.74
CA ALA A 78 -3.45 14.20 -1.31
C ALA A 78 -4.22 15.49 -1.00
N ALA A 79 -3.86 16.60 -1.67
CA ALA A 79 -4.57 17.86 -1.54
C ALA A 79 -5.99 17.79 -2.11
N ALA A 80 -6.18 17.20 -3.30
CA ALA A 80 -7.49 17.08 -3.94
C ALA A 80 -8.46 16.17 -3.17
N GLY A 81 -7.95 15.12 -2.53
CA GLY A 81 -8.73 14.22 -1.68
C GLY A 81 -8.87 14.68 -0.23
N GLU A 82 -8.30 15.83 0.14
CA GLU A 82 -8.24 16.31 1.53
C GLU A 82 -7.77 15.22 2.51
N ILE A 83 -6.78 14.43 2.09
CA ILE A 83 -6.37 13.23 2.83
C ILE A 83 -5.74 13.65 4.17
N PRO A 84 -6.16 13.07 5.31
CA PRO A 84 -5.59 13.38 6.60
C PRO A 84 -4.07 13.15 6.61
N HIS A 85 -3.30 14.16 7.01
CA HIS A 85 -1.83 14.07 7.05
C HIS A 85 -1.34 12.89 7.89
N GLN A 86 -2.07 12.49 8.93
CA GLN A 86 -1.72 11.32 9.72
C GLN A 86 -1.74 10.02 8.90
N ALA A 87 -2.76 9.81 8.06
CA ALA A 87 -2.82 8.65 7.18
C ALA A 87 -1.67 8.64 6.18
N LEU A 88 -1.29 9.81 5.66
CA LEU A 88 -0.15 9.96 4.76
C LEU A 88 1.18 9.59 5.47
N ARG A 89 1.37 10.04 6.71
CA ARG A 89 2.54 9.67 7.52
C ARG A 89 2.58 8.18 7.85
N ASP A 90 1.43 7.58 8.10
CA ASP A 90 1.34 6.16 8.39
C ASP A 90 1.79 5.30 7.21
N LEU A 91 1.62 5.77 5.96
CA LEU A 91 2.21 5.09 4.79
C LEU A 91 3.74 4.97 4.92
N VAL A 92 4.44 6.03 5.30
CA VAL A 92 5.91 6.01 5.40
C VAL A 92 6.39 5.33 6.68
N ARG A 93 5.60 5.43 7.76
CA ARG A 93 5.94 4.85 9.06
C ARG A 93 5.80 3.32 9.07
N LEU A 94 4.72 2.79 8.49
CA LEU A 94 4.35 1.38 8.61
C LEU A 94 4.91 0.52 7.46
N MET A 95 5.05 1.06 6.26
CA MET A 95 5.46 0.26 5.09
C MET A 95 6.88 -0.32 5.13
N PRO A 96 7.89 0.28 5.80
CA PRO A 96 9.24 -0.27 5.85
C PRO A 96 9.39 -1.55 6.68
N GLU A 97 8.53 -1.79 7.67
CA GLU A 97 8.78 -2.94 8.57
C GLU A 97 8.65 -4.26 7.79
N PRO A 98 9.59 -5.20 8.00
CA PRO A 98 9.60 -6.46 7.28
C PRO A 98 8.40 -7.33 7.69
N LEU A 99 7.93 -8.14 6.74
CA LEU A 99 6.94 -9.17 7.03
C LEU A 99 7.45 -10.13 8.12
N PRO A 100 6.59 -10.57 9.06
CA PRO A 100 6.92 -11.64 9.99
C PRO A 100 7.37 -12.90 9.23
N ASP A 101 8.34 -13.62 9.80
CA ASP A 101 8.97 -14.77 9.14
C ASP A 101 9.48 -15.81 10.15
N PRO A 102 8.64 -16.81 10.52
CA PRO A 102 7.21 -16.93 10.23
C PRO A 102 6.36 -16.29 11.34
N PRO A 103 5.15 -15.79 11.03
CA PRO A 103 4.18 -15.46 12.06
C PRO A 103 3.73 -16.73 12.81
N ALA A 104 3.54 -16.64 14.12
CA ALA A 104 3.03 -17.73 14.95
C ALA A 104 1.56 -18.05 14.65
N SER A 105 0.75 -17.04 14.27
CA SER A 105 -0.68 -17.21 14.03
C SER A 105 -1.22 -16.30 12.92
N ARG A 106 -2.43 -16.61 12.44
CA ARG A 106 -3.19 -15.70 11.57
C ARG A 106 -3.40 -14.33 12.22
N GLY A 107 -3.61 -14.30 13.54
CA GLY A 107 -3.80 -13.06 14.29
C GLY A 107 -2.57 -12.16 14.22
N GLU A 108 -1.37 -12.73 14.31
CA GLU A 108 -0.12 -11.98 14.16
C GLU A 108 0.05 -11.44 12.74
N LEU A 109 -0.16 -12.27 11.72
CA LEU A 109 -0.08 -11.83 10.33
C LEU A 109 -1.10 -10.72 10.02
N LEU A 110 -2.35 -10.87 10.45
CA LEU A 110 -3.38 -9.85 10.25
C LEU A 110 -3.11 -8.60 11.08
N GLY A 111 -2.59 -8.74 12.30
CA GLY A 111 -2.17 -7.61 13.14
C GLY A 111 -1.04 -6.81 12.50
N PHE A 112 -0.14 -7.47 11.76
CA PHE A 112 0.87 -6.81 10.95
C PHE A 112 0.27 -6.12 9.72
N LEU A 113 -0.62 -6.78 8.97
CA LEU A 113 -1.15 -6.24 7.70
C LEU A 113 -2.18 -5.12 7.91
N LEU A 114 -3.04 -5.21 8.91
CA LEU A 114 -4.20 -4.32 9.08
C LEU A 114 -3.81 -2.84 9.19
N PRO A 115 -2.83 -2.41 10.00
CA PRO A 115 -2.44 -1.01 10.08
C PRO A 115 -1.98 -0.42 8.74
N ARG A 116 -1.24 -1.22 7.94
CA ARG A 116 -0.75 -0.82 6.61
C ARG A 116 -1.89 -0.66 5.63
N VAL A 117 -2.81 -1.63 5.63
CA VAL A 117 -4.04 -1.58 4.83
C VAL A 117 -4.90 -0.39 5.24
N ALA A 118 -5.10 -0.15 6.53
CA ALA A 118 -5.90 0.95 7.04
C ALA A 118 -5.38 2.32 6.60
N ALA A 119 -4.05 2.51 6.57
CA ALA A 119 -3.43 3.73 6.07
C ALA A 119 -3.77 3.97 4.58
N VAL A 120 -3.63 2.94 3.73
CA VAL A 120 -3.98 3.03 2.31
C VAL A 120 -5.48 3.25 2.14
N THR A 121 -6.32 2.44 2.80
CA THR A 121 -7.78 2.55 2.74
C THR A 121 -8.28 3.93 3.14
N THR A 122 -7.72 4.53 4.19
CA THR A 122 -8.07 5.91 4.59
C THR A 122 -7.79 6.91 3.48
N CYS A 123 -6.66 6.77 2.78
CA CYS A 123 -6.33 7.60 1.63
C CYS A 123 -7.33 7.40 0.49
N LEU A 124 -7.71 6.16 0.17
CA LEU A 124 -8.60 5.85 -0.93
C LEU A 124 -10.04 6.31 -0.67
N LEU A 125 -10.54 6.16 0.56
CA LEU A 125 -11.88 6.62 0.95
C LEU A 125 -11.98 8.15 0.91
N ALA A 126 -10.92 8.85 1.33
CA ALA A 126 -10.83 10.30 1.20
C ALA A 126 -10.89 10.75 -0.28
N LEU A 127 -10.16 10.08 -1.17
CA LEU A 127 -10.22 10.33 -2.63
C LEU A 127 -11.59 10.01 -3.24
N ALA A 128 -12.28 8.98 -2.74
CA ALA A 128 -13.65 8.65 -3.14
C ALA A 128 -14.69 9.63 -2.55
N ARG A 129 -14.27 10.59 -1.72
CA ARG A 129 -15.13 11.51 -0.95
C ARG A 129 -16.17 10.79 -0.12
N SER A 130 -15.83 9.59 0.35
CA SER A 130 -16.67 8.78 1.22
C SER A 130 -16.44 9.20 2.66
N GLY A 131 -17.28 10.11 3.17
CA GLY A 131 -17.31 10.49 4.59
C GLY A 131 -18.02 9.47 5.50
N ASP A 132 -18.56 8.39 4.93
CA ASP A 132 -19.28 7.37 5.66
C ASP A 132 -18.32 6.49 6.47
N ALA A 133 -18.40 6.60 7.80
CA ALA A 133 -17.65 5.76 8.72
C ALA A 133 -17.96 4.27 8.53
N ALA A 134 -19.15 3.91 8.05
CA ALA A 134 -19.53 2.53 7.79
C ALA A 134 -18.77 1.91 6.60
N ALA A 135 -18.27 2.73 5.67
CA ALA A 135 -17.48 2.26 4.52
C ALA A 135 -16.07 1.78 4.92
N ARG A 136 -15.56 2.22 6.07
CA ARG A 136 -14.18 1.93 6.51
C ARG A 136 -13.92 0.46 6.73
N ALA A 137 -14.73 -0.21 7.55
CA ALA A 137 -14.49 -1.60 7.90
C ALA A 137 -14.60 -2.56 6.69
N PRO A 138 -15.58 -2.42 5.77
CA PRO A 138 -15.59 -3.17 4.51
C PRO A 138 -14.36 -2.91 3.64
N ALA A 139 -13.93 -1.65 3.51
CA ALA A 139 -12.78 -1.30 2.69
C ALA A 139 -11.45 -1.83 3.27
N GLU A 140 -11.28 -1.84 4.59
CA GLU A 140 -10.14 -2.47 5.26
C GLU A 140 -10.14 -3.99 5.06
N ARG A 141 -11.30 -4.66 5.13
CA ARG A 141 -11.41 -6.10 4.84
C ARG A 141 -11.06 -6.42 3.39
N LEU A 142 -11.51 -5.60 2.44
CA LEU A 142 -11.15 -5.76 1.03
C LEU A 142 -9.63 -5.61 0.83
N GLY A 143 -9.03 -4.57 1.42
CA GLY A 143 -7.58 -4.35 1.35
C GLY A 143 -6.77 -5.47 1.99
N LEU A 144 -7.25 -6.03 3.12
CA LEU A 144 -6.65 -7.21 3.75
C LEU A 144 -6.72 -8.44 2.84
N GLY A 145 -7.88 -8.69 2.21
CA GLY A 145 -8.04 -9.77 1.25
C GLY A 145 -7.05 -9.67 0.09
N ILE A 146 -6.90 -8.47 -0.48
CA ILE A 146 -5.91 -8.21 -1.54
C ILE A 146 -4.48 -8.44 -1.04
N ALA A 147 -4.13 -7.92 0.14
CA ALA A 147 -2.79 -8.08 0.71
C ALA A 147 -2.43 -9.56 0.98
N VAL A 148 -3.35 -10.33 1.54
CA VAL A 148 -3.18 -11.78 1.77
C VAL A 148 -3.10 -12.52 0.44
N THR A 149 -3.91 -12.16 -0.56
CA THR A 149 -3.85 -12.78 -1.89
C THR A 149 -2.50 -12.48 -2.56
N GLY A 150 -2.00 -11.25 -2.47
CA GLY A 150 -0.68 -10.87 -2.95
C GLY A 150 0.46 -11.62 -2.25
N LEU A 151 0.32 -11.88 -0.94
CA LEU A 151 1.27 -12.68 -0.17
C LEU A 151 1.32 -14.13 -0.67
N VAL A 152 0.16 -14.76 -0.87
CA VAL A 152 0.05 -16.13 -1.37
C VAL A 152 0.57 -16.23 -2.81
N ALA A 153 0.18 -15.30 -3.68
CA ALA A 153 0.68 -15.24 -5.07
C ALA A 153 2.21 -14.99 -5.13
N GLY A 154 2.76 -14.29 -4.14
CA GLY A 154 4.19 -14.05 -3.98
C GLY A 154 4.96 -15.15 -3.25
N LEU A 155 4.29 -16.17 -2.72
CA LEU A 155 4.89 -17.19 -1.86
C LEU A 155 6.11 -17.88 -2.49
N PRO A 156 6.12 -18.28 -3.78
CA PRO A 156 7.30 -18.91 -4.38
C PRO A 156 8.56 -18.03 -4.30
N ARG A 157 8.41 -16.69 -4.42
CA ARG A 157 9.55 -15.77 -4.31
C ARG A 157 10.04 -15.63 -2.88
N HIS A 158 9.13 -15.68 -1.91
CA HIS A 158 9.49 -15.67 -0.49
C HIS A 158 10.24 -16.93 -0.10
N LEU A 159 9.74 -18.10 -0.52
CA LEU A 159 10.40 -19.38 -0.29
C LEU A 159 11.78 -19.45 -0.94
N ALA A 160 11.93 -18.99 -2.18
CA ALA A 160 13.23 -18.90 -2.85
C ALA A 160 14.23 -17.97 -2.12
N ALA A 161 13.74 -17.01 -1.33
CA ALA A 161 14.54 -16.14 -0.48
C ALA A 161 14.75 -16.70 0.95
N GLY A 162 14.36 -17.95 1.21
CA GLY A 162 14.47 -18.60 2.53
C GLY A 162 13.45 -18.13 3.55
N ARG A 163 12.37 -17.45 3.12
CA ARG A 163 11.36 -16.87 3.99
C ARG A 163 10.01 -17.58 3.90
N LEU A 164 9.32 -17.68 5.03
CA LEU A 164 8.00 -18.27 5.15
C LEU A 164 7.04 -17.28 5.83
N PRO A 165 6.44 -16.33 5.10
CA PRO A 165 5.56 -15.32 5.69
C PRO A 165 4.14 -15.84 5.93
N LEU A 166 3.96 -17.15 6.17
CA LEU A 166 2.67 -17.78 6.45
C LEU A 166 2.62 -18.28 7.89
N PRO A 167 1.43 -18.31 8.54
CA PRO A 167 1.32 -18.76 9.91
C PRO A 167 1.75 -20.21 10.10
N LEU A 168 2.61 -20.48 11.08
CA LEU A 168 2.99 -21.85 11.44
C LEU A 168 1.78 -22.72 11.77
N ALA A 169 0.83 -22.16 12.52
CA ALA A 169 -0.42 -22.84 12.85
C ALA A 169 -1.26 -23.26 11.63
N ASP A 170 -1.09 -22.61 10.47
CA ASP A 170 -1.79 -23.02 9.24
C ASP A 170 -1.08 -24.18 8.53
N LEU A 171 0.26 -24.23 8.61
CA LEU A 171 1.05 -25.35 8.09
C LEU A 171 0.81 -26.62 8.91
N GLU A 172 0.85 -26.51 10.24
CA GLU A 172 0.56 -27.61 11.17
C GLU A 172 -0.84 -28.20 10.90
N ARG A 173 -1.84 -27.34 10.67
CA ARG A 173 -3.21 -27.78 10.32
C ARG A 173 -3.31 -28.44 8.95
N ALA A 174 -2.42 -28.09 8.04
CA ALA A 174 -2.30 -28.74 6.73
C ALA A 174 -1.46 -30.03 6.79
N GLY A 175 -0.88 -30.38 7.94
CA GLY A 175 0.02 -31.50 8.10
C GLY A 175 1.39 -31.28 7.44
N LEU A 176 1.82 -30.02 7.33
CA LEU A 176 3.10 -29.61 6.73
C LEU A 176 4.05 -29.07 7.80
N GLU A 177 5.33 -29.39 7.65
CA GLU A 177 6.42 -28.78 8.39
C GLU A 177 7.09 -27.66 7.58
N ARG A 178 7.80 -26.76 8.25
CA ARG A 178 8.55 -25.66 7.58
C ARG A 178 9.56 -26.16 6.55
N ALA A 179 10.05 -27.39 6.69
CA ALA A 179 11.06 -27.98 5.82
C ALA A 179 10.49 -28.57 4.51
N GLU A 180 9.16 -28.71 4.42
CA GLU A 180 8.43 -29.25 3.26
C GLU A 180 7.92 -28.13 2.33
#